data_AF-B4HEI7-F1
#
_entry.id   AF-B4HEI7-F1
#
_cell.length_a   1.000
_cell.length_b   1.000
_cell.length_c   1.000
_cell.angle_alpha   90.00
_cell.angle_beta   90.00
_cell.angle_gamma   90.00
#
_symmetry.space_group_name_H-M   'P 1'
#
loop_
_entity.id
_entity.type
_entity.pdbx_description
1 polymer ?
#
loop_
_entity_poly.entity_id
_entity_poly.type
_entity_poly.pdbx_seq_one_letter_code
_entity_poly.pdbx_strand_id
1 'polypeptide(L)'
;MAARFGVSIADGASSQFSTELIPTSVRGRGVAVVHVAGFAASFLSPYILHLGTYFKPAPSIILGLLFLSGAYVCLLLPETRNKKLPMSLAEGEEFGRGEGIFDFLRYMFKGEGSKSELEMGPTIVEEDTLINKPVQQ
;
A
#
# COMPACT_ATOMS: atom_id res chain seq x y z
N MET A 1 -11.60 -23.22 -12.46
CA MET A 1 -12.31 -23.45 -11.19
C MET A 1 -11.52 -22.94 -9.98
N ALA A 2 -10.22 -23.22 -9.86
CA ALA A 2 -9.37 -22.70 -8.77
C ALA A 2 -9.49 -21.18 -8.51
N ALA A 3 -9.48 -20.36 -9.57
CA ALA A 3 -9.61 -18.90 -9.43
C ALA A 3 -10.95 -18.46 -8.79
N ARG A 4 -12.07 -19.12 -9.10
CA ARG A 4 -13.38 -18.77 -8.53
C ARG A 4 -13.46 -19.13 -7.05
N PHE A 5 -12.88 -20.27 -6.67
CA PHE A 5 -12.77 -20.66 -5.25
C PHE A 5 -11.92 -19.68 -4.46
N GLY A 6 -10.77 -19.25 -5.01
CA GLY A 6 -9.91 -18.26 -4.36
C GLY A 6 -10.63 -16.93 -4.10
N VAL A 7 -11.34 -16.41 -5.10
CA VAL A 7 -12.12 -15.15 -4.96
C VAL A 7 -13.21 -15.32 -3.90
N SER A 8 -13.91 -16.46 -3.86
CA SER A 8 -14.94 -16.71 -2.86
C SER A 8 -14.41 -16.71 -1.43
N ILE A 9 -13.24 -17.31 -1.18
CA ILE A 9 -12.63 -17.34 0.14
C ILE A 9 -12.13 -15.94 0.54
N ALA A 10 -11.52 -15.22 -0.40
CA ALA A 10 -11.03 -13.86 -0.17
C ALA A 10 -12.17 -12.89 0.18
N ASP A 11 -13.30 -12.99 -0.50
CA ASP A 11 -14.49 -12.16 -0.23
C ASP A 11 -15.05 -12.43 1.18
N GLY A 12 -15.17 -13.72 1.55
CA GLY A 12 -15.56 -14.13 2.90
C GLY A 12 -14.65 -13.56 3.98
N ALA A 13 -13.33 -13.72 3.82
CA ALA A 13 -12.34 -13.21 4.78
C ALA A 13 -12.37 -11.67 4.87
N SER A 14 -12.45 -10.97 3.73
CA SER A 14 -12.49 -9.50 3.68
C SER A 14 -13.72 -8.94 4.41
N SER A 15 -14.88 -9.58 4.23
CA SER A 15 -16.11 -9.19 4.92
C SER A 15 -15.98 -9.31 6.44
N GLN A 16 -15.32 -10.36 6.92
CA GLN A 16 -15.15 -10.63 8.35
C GLN A 16 -14.17 -9.63 8.98
N PHE A 17 -13.00 -9.43 8.38
CA PHE A 17 -12.06 -8.40 8.81
C PHE A 17 -12.67 -6.99 8.78
N SER A 18 -13.46 -6.67 7.76
CA SER A 18 -14.16 -5.38 7.68
C SER A 18 -15.16 -5.19 8.82
N THR A 19 -15.71 -6.26 9.38
CA THR A 19 -16.63 -6.15 10.52
C THR A 19 -15.92 -5.96 11.86
N GLU A 20 -14.70 -6.46 11.99
CA GLU A 20 -13.89 -6.39 13.22
C GLU A 20 -13.11 -5.08 13.32
N LEU A 21 -12.52 -4.62 12.21
CA LEU A 21 -11.67 -3.43 12.18
C LEU A 21 -12.48 -2.13 12.09
N ILE A 22 -13.68 -2.17 11.47
CA ILE A 22 -14.45 -0.97 11.17
C ILE A 22 -15.67 -0.85 12.12
N PRO A 23 -15.79 0.23 12.91
CA PRO A 23 -16.95 0.44 13.75
C PRO A 23 -18.23 0.58 12.93
N THR A 24 -19.35 0.13 13.49
CA THR A 24 -20.65 -0.01 12.79
C THR A 24 -21.16 1.27 12.14
N SER A 25 -20.79 2.43 12.67
CA SER A 25 -21.15 3.76 12.16
C SER A 25 -20.55 4.11 10.79
N VAL A 26 -19.43 3.48 10.40
CA VAL A 26 -18.73 3.78 9.13
C VAL A 26 -18.56 2.58 8.21
N ARG A 27 -18.97 1.39 8.65
CA ARG A 27 -18.93 0.16 7.85
C ARG A 27 -19.54 0.34 6.46
N GLY A 28 -20.70 0.98 6.36
CA GLY A 28 -21.35 1.22 5.07
C GLY A 28 -20.54 2.11 4.12
N ARG A 29 -19.84 3.12 4.65
CA ARG A 29 -18.99 4.02 3.83
C ARG A 29 -17.73 3.32 3.35
N GLY A 30 -17.09 2.52 4.20
CA GLY A 30 -15.90 1.75 3.84
C GLY A 30 -16.19 0.73 2.74
N VAL A 31 -17.25 -0.05 2.88
CA VAL A 31 -17.64 -1.05 1.87
C VAL A 31 -18.04 -0.41 0.54
N ALA A 32 -18.67 0.77 0.56
CA ALA A 32 -19.03 1.50 -0.66
C ALA A 32 -17.79 1.91 -1.48
N VAL A 33 -16.73 2.39 -0.83
CA VAL A 33 -15.47 2.77 -1.52
C VAL A 33 -14.85 1.56 -2.21
N VAL A 34 -14.79 0.41 -1.53
CA VAL A 34 -14.26 -0.84 -2.10
C VAL A 34 -15.05 -1.27 -3.33
N HIS A 35 -16.39 -1.19 -3.28
CA HIS A 35 -17.25 -1.52 -4.42
C HIS A 35 -17.02 -0.60 -5.61
N VAL A 36 -16.93 0.72 -5.39
CA VAL A 36 -16.67 1.69 -6.46
C VAL A 36 -15.31 1.42 -7.13
N ALA A 37 -14.28 1.09 -6.34
CA ALA A 37 -12.98 0.70 -6.89
C ALA A 37 -13.06 -0.61 -7.71
N GLY A 38 -13.79 -1.61 -7.23
CA GLY A 38 -14.03 -2.86 -7.96
C GLY A 38 -14.79 -2.66 -9.28
N PHE A 39 -15.76 -1.75 -9.31
CA PHE A 39 -16.47 -1.37 -10.53
C PHE A 39 -15.59 -0.61 -11.51
N ALA A 40 -14.71 0.29 -11.04
CA ALA A 40 -13.74 0.95 -11.90
C ALA A 40 -12.81 -0.07 -12.60
N ALA A 41 -12.32 -1.07 -11.85
CA ALA A 41 -11.53 -2.17 -12.43
C ALA A 41 -12.35 -3.02 -13.43
N SER A 42 -13.62 -3.29 -13.11
CA SER A 42 -14.52 -4.03 -14.01
C SER A 42 -14.80 -3.27 -15.30
N PHE A 43 -14.90 -1.94 -15.25
CA PHE A 43 -15.06 -1.08 -16.43
C PHE A 43 -13.79 -1.01 -17.28
N LEU A 44 -12.62 -1.09 -16.65
CA LEU A 44 -11.33 -1.10 -17.34
C LEU A 44 -11.05 -2.45 -18.06
N SER A 45 -11.64 -3.55 -17.59
CA SER A 45 -11.47 -4.90 -18.14
C SER A 45 -11.69 -5.00 -19.66
N PRO A 46 -12.85 -4.60 -20.23
CA PRO A 46 -13.06 -4.67 -21.68
C PRO A 46 -12.09 -3.78 -22.48
N TYR A 47 -11.63 -2.67 -21.90
CA TYR A 47 -10.66 -1.77 -22.55
C TYR A 47 -9.29 -2.43 -22.70
N ILE A 48 -8.82 -3.10 -21.64
CA ILE A 48 -7.55 -3.85 -21.65
C ILE A 48 -7.62 -5.01 -22.64
N LEU A 49 -8.74 -5.74 -22.68
CA LEU A 49 -8.96 -6.83 -23.62
C LEU A 49 -8.98 -6.35 -25.08
N HIS A 50 -9.60 -5.19 -25.34
CA HIS A 50 -9.64 -4.60 -26.68
C HIS A 50 -8.23 -4.24 -27.18
N LEU A 51 -7.36 -3.73 -26.30
CA LEU A 51 -5.96 -3.42 -26.64
C LEU A 51 -5.15 -4.67 -27.00
N GLY A 52 -5.49 -5.82 -26.41
CA GLY A 52 -4.89 -7.12 -26.71
C GLY A 52 -5.15 -7.65 -28.11
N THR A 53 -6.12 -7.09 -28.84
CA THR A 53 -6.42 -7.48 -30.22
C THR A 53 -5.28 -7.10 -31.18
N TYR A 54 -4.52 -6.04 -30.86
CA TYR A 54 -3.33 -5.63 -31.62
C TYR A 54 -2.07 -6.40 -31.20
N PHE A 55 -1.91 -6.70 -29.91
CA PHE A 55 -0.77 -7.42 -29.34
C PHE A 55 -1.21 -8.54 -28.40
N LYS A 56 -1.02 -9.80 -28.80
CA LYS A 56 -1.40 -11.02 -28.04
C LYS A 56 -0.94 -11.06 -26.57
N PRO A 57 0.30 -10.67 -26.20
CA PRO A 57 0.74 -10.70 -24.81
C PRO A 57 0.39 -9.43 -24.00
N ALA A 58 -0.16 -8.39 -24.65
CA ALA A 58 -0.38 -7.09 -24.01
C ALA A 58 -1.33 -7.13 -22.80
N PRO A 59 -2.48 -7.84 -22.82
CA PRO A 59 -3.40 -7.86 -21.69
C PRO A 59 -2.75 -8.44 -20.43
N SER A 60 -1.99 -9.51 -20.57
CA SER A 60 -1.32 -10.18 -19.45
C SER A 60 -0.26 -9.30 -18.81
N ILE A 61 0.53 -8.58 -19.61
CA ILE A 61 1.55 -7.65 -19.10
C ILE A 61 0.88 -6.46 -18.40
N ILE A 62 -0.16 -5.88 -19.01
CA ILE A 62 -0.88 -4.73 -18.44
C ILE A 62 -1.55 -5.11 -17.11
N LEU A 63 -2.25 -6.24 -17.05
CA LEU A 63 -2.83 -6.76 -15.81
C LEU A 63 -1.77 -7.05 -14.74
N GLY A 64 -0.63 -7.62 -15.13
CA GLY A 64 0.50 -7.86 -14.22
C GLY A 64 1.07 -6.57 -13.64
N LEU A 65 1.29 -5.54 -14.48
CA LEU A 65 1.76 -4.24 -14.05
C LEU A 65 0.75 -3.51 -13.15
N LEU A 66 -0.55 -3.59 -13.47
CA LEU A 66 -1.61 -3.09 -12.61
C LEU A 66 -1.59 -3.77 -11.24
N PHE A 67 -1.45 -5.10 -11.20
CA PHE A 67 -1.40 -5.84 -9.96
C PHE A 67 -0.13 -5.52 -9.14
N LEU A 68 1.03 -5.44 -9.79
CA LEU A 68 2.28 -5.05 -9.14
C LEU A 68 2.23 -3.62 -8.62
N SER A 69 1.67 -2.67 -9.37
CA SER A 69 1.50 -1.29 -8.91
C SER A 69 0.55 -1.21 -7.71
N GLY A 70 -0.57 -1.95 -7.73
CA GLY A 70 -1.50 -2.04 -6.60
C GLY A 70 -0.86 -2.69 -5.38
N ALA A 71 -0.11 -3.77 -5.56
CA ALA A 71 0.65 -4.42 -4.50
C ALA A 71 1.74 -3.50 -3.94
N TYR A 72 2.44 -2.76 -4.79
CA TYR A 72 3.47 -1.78 -4.39
C TYR A 72 2.85 -0.64 -3.56
N VAL A 73 1.74 -0.08 -4.02
CA VAL A 73 0.97 0.93 -3.26
C VAL A 73 0.44 0.35 -1.94
N CYS A 74 0.04 -0.94 -1.92
CA CYS A 74 -0.39 -1.63 -0.70
C CYS A 74 0.76 -1.88 0.28
N LEU A 75 1.95 -2.22 -0.22
CA LEU A 75 3.17 -2.35 0.59
C LEU A 75 3.58 -1.01 1.18
N LEU A 76 3.42 0.06 0.41
CA LEU A 76 3.77 1.42 0.81
C LEU A 76 2.68 2.10 1.60
N LEU A 77 1.48 1.49 1.68
CA LEU A 77 0.39 1.94 2.53
C LEU A 77 0.97 2.07 3.94
N PRO A 78 1.26 3.31 4.39
CA PRO A 78 2.39 3.69 5.22
C PRO A 78 2.55 2.69 6.35
N GLU A 79 3.39 1.69 6.09
CA GLU A 79 3.28 0.34 6.65
C GLU A 79 3.23 0.43 8.16
N THR A 80 2.01 0.42 8.68
CA THR A 80 1.70 0.46 10.10
C THR A 80 2.55 1.49 10.86
N ARG A 81 2.70 2.71 10.33
CA ARG A 81 3.66 3.70 10.82
C ARG A 81 3.35 4.13 12.25
N ASN A 82 3.81 3.35 13.23
CA ASN A 82 3.95 3.55 14.68
C ASN A 82 3.26 4.79 15.27
N LYS A 83 1.99 5.00 14.92
CA LYS A 83 1.12 6.08 15.39
C LYS A 83 -0.05 5.37 16.01
N LYS A 84 -0.40 5.79 17.22
CA LYS A 84 -1.52 5.26 17.97
C LYS A 84 -2.74 5.28 17.05
N LEU A 85 -3.23 4.11 16.66
CA LEU A 85 -4.42 3.99 15.84
C LEU A 85 -5.54 4.71 16.60
N PRO A 86 -6.21 5.70 16.00
CA PRO A 86 -7.33 6.35 16.65
C PRO A 86 -8.35 5.26 16.99
N MET A 87 -8.59 5.05 18.28
CA MET A 87 -9.48 3.97 18.75
C MET A 87 -10.95 4.36 18.61
N SER A 88 -11.22 5.61 18.20
CA SER A 88 -12.55 6.16 17.97
C SER A 88 -12.61 6.93 16.66
N LEU A 89 -13.79 6.92 16.03
CA LEU A 89 -14.05 7.66 14.79
C LEU A 89 -13.83 9.17 14.96
N ALA A 90 -14.12 9.72 16.14
CA ALA A 90 -13.89 11.13 16.44
C ALA A 90 -12.39 11.51 16.41
N GLU A 91 -11.52 10.62 16.90
CA GLU A 91 -10.07 10.79 16.81
C GLU A 91 -9.57 10.61 15.36
N GLY A 92 -10.23 9.77 14.57
CA GLY A 92 -9.96 9.61 13.14
C GLY A 92 -10.28 10.86 12.31
N GLU A 93 -11.34 11.59 12.68
CA GLU A 93 -11.71 12.86 12.04
C GLU A 93 -10.70 13.98 12.36
N GLU A 94 -10.22 14.02 13.61
CA GLU A 94 -9.16 14.97 14.01
C GLU A 94 -7.80 14.61 13.38
N PHE A 95 -7.47 13.33 13.26
CA PHE A 95 -6.26 12.85 12.58
C PHE A 95 -6.25 13.19 11.07
N GLY A 96 -7.41 13.18 10.42
CA GLY A 96 -7.57 13.56 9.01
C GLY A 96 -7.70 15.06 8.75
N ARG A 97 -7.76 15.89 9.80
CA ARG A 97 -8.02 17.33 9.68
C ARG A 97 -6.77 18.08 9.19
N GLY A 98 -6.58 18.11 7.88
CA GLY A 98 -5.51 18.84 7.20
C GLY A 98 -4.64 18.01 6.25
N GLU A 99 -4.81 16.68 6.24
CA GLU A 99 -4.11 15.78 5.33
C GLU A 99 -4.96 15.57 4.06
N GLY A 100 -4.42 15.93 2.90
CA GLY A 100 -5.07 15.66 1.62
C GLY A 100 -5.01 14.17 1.26
N ILE A 101 -6.04 13.65 0.58
CA ILE A 101 -6.12 12.25 0.10
C ILE A 101 -4.88 11.82 -0.72
N PHE A 102 -4.17 12.79 -1.32
CA PHE A 102 -2.98 12.56 -2.14
C PHE A 102 -1.67 13.05 -1.52
N ASP A 103 -1.66 13.52 -0.27
CA ASP A 103 -0.43 14.02 0.34
C ASP A 103 0.59 12.89 0.58
N PHE A 104 0.08 11.69 0.87
CA PHE A 104 0.85 10.45 0.82
C PHE A 104 1.46 10.20 -0.56
N LEU A 105 0.68 10.36 -1.64
CA LEU A 105 1.15 10.19 -3.02
C LEU A 105 2.27 11.20 -3.36
N ARG A 106 2.18 12.43 -2.85
CA ARG A 106 3.21 13.46 -3.01
C ARG A 106 4.51 13.11 -2.27
N TYR A 107 4.41 12.52 -1.09
CA TYR A 107 5.57 12.03 -0.33
C TYR A 107 6.28 10.90 -1.09
N MET A 108 5.50 10.04 -1.75
CA MET A 108 5.96 8.92 -2.55
C MET A 108 6.69 9.33 -3.83
N PHE A 109 6.12 10.23 -4.64
CA PHE A 109 6.78 10.73 -5.87
C PHE A 109 8.01 11.61 -5.59
N LYS A 110 8.15 12.12 -4.36
CA LYS A 110 9.39 12.78 -3.94
C LYS A 110 10.55 11.78 -3.76
N GLY A 111 10.27 10.48 -3.63
CA GLY A 111 11.26 9.42 -3.40
C GLY A 111 12.12 9.02 -4.62
N GLU A 112 11.73 9.36 -5.85
CA GLU A 112 12.48 8.98 -7.08
C GLU A 112 13.26 10.14 -7.73
N GLY A 113 13.47 11.25 -7.03
CA GLY A 113 14.06 12.47 -7.59
C GLY A 113 15.38 12.97 -6.98
N SER A 114 16.05 12.20 -6.10
CA SER A 114 17.39 12.56 -5.64
C SER A 114 18.14 11.37 -5.02
N LYS A 115 18.89 10.65 -5.86
CA LYS A 115 20.30 10.25 -5.62
C LYS A 115 20.78 9.34 -6.76
N SER A 116 21.05 9.97 -7.90
CA SER A 116 22.14 9.52 -8.78
C SER A 116 23.36 10.35 -8.40
N GLU A 117 24.07 9.94 -7.35
CA GLU A 117 25.49 10.29 -7.18
C GLU A 117 26.16 9.10 -6.49
N LEU A 118 26.71 8.24 -7.35
CA LEU A 118 27.64 7.18 -7.03
C LEU A 118 29.04 7.79 -7.15
N GLU A 119 29.73 8.01 -6.04
CA GLU A 119 31.20 8.07 -5.96
C GLU A 119 31.55 7.33 -4.65
N MET A 120 31.87 6.03 -4.72
CA MET A 120 33.24 5.50 -4.78
C MET A 120 33.87 5.39 -3.37
N GLY A 121 34.21 4.15 -2.97
CA GLY A 121 34.76 3.80 -1.65
C GLY A 121 36.15 4.40 -1.36
N PRO A 122 36.74 4.12 -0.17
CA PRO A 122 37.15 2.76 0.15
C PRO A 122 36.82 2.28 1.58
N THR A 123 36.74 0.95 1.68
CA THR A 123 36.98 0.18 2.89
C THR A 123 38.34 0.52 3.49
N ILE A 124 38.37 1.01 4.73
CA ILE A 124 39.49 0.80 5.65
C ILE A 124 38.88 0.26 6.94
N VAL A 125 39.27 -0.99 7.22
CA VAL A 125 39.19 -1.63 8.53
C VAL A 125 40.08 -0.84 9.48
N GLU A 126 39.53 -0.34 10.58
CA GLU A 126 40.33 -0.09 11.78
C GLU A 126 39.54 -0.57 13.00
N GLU A 127 39.84 -1.82 13.32
CA GLU A 127 39.59 -2.51 14.56
C GLU A 127 40.50 -1.92 15.65
N ASP A 128 40.05 -2.04 16.90
CA ASP A 128 40.80 -1.84 18.15
C ASP A 128 41.17 -0.40 18.53
N THR A 129 40.49 0.16 19.54
CA THR A 129 41.05 0.15 20.92
C THR A 129 40.21 0.98 21.90
N LEU A 130 40.05 0.40 23.09
CA LEU A 130 39.74 1.00 24.41
C LEU A 130 38.25 0.97 24.80
N ILE A 131 37.75 -0.12 25.41
CA ILE A 131 38.10 -0.65 26.74
C ILE A 131 38.03 0.44 27.83
N ASN A 132 37.18 0.15 28.83
CA ASN A 132 37.13 0.70 30.18
C ASN A 132 36.59 2.14 30.35
N LYS A 133 35.65 2.45 31.25
CA LYS A 133 34.97 1.71 32.34
C LYS A 133 33.93 2.69 32.98
N PRO A 134 33.32 2.44 34.16
CA PRO A 134 31.97 1.94 34.37
C PRO A 134 31.03 2.95 35.10
N VAL A 135 29.75 2.54 35.27
CA VAL A 135 28.91 2.58 36.51
C VAL A 135 28.97 3.80 37.46
N GLN A 136 27.77 4.18 37.93
CA GLN A 136 27.37 5.18 38.94
C GLN A 136 27.19 6.61 38.37
N GLN A 137 26.09 7.31 38.62
CA GLN A 137 25.24 7.33 39.82
C GLN A 137 23.82 7.83 39.49
#